data_AF-A0AAW6C4F8-F1
#
_entry.id   AF-A0AAW6C4F8-F1
#
_cell.length_a   1.000
_cell.length_b   1.000
_cell.length_c   1.000
_cell.angle_alpha   90.00
_cell.angle_beta   90.00
_cell.angle_gamma   90.00
#
_symmetry.space_group_name_H-M   'P 1'
#
loop_
_entity.id
_entity.type
_entity.pdbx_description
1 polymer ?
#
loop_
_entity_poly.entity_id
_entity_poly.type
_entity_poly.pdbx_seq_one_letter_code
_entity_poly.pdbx_strand_id
1 'polypeptide(L)'
;MNRRLFPLALSLALLAGCAPAPEPTPEPTPTPAAAVDFHAFLDAVNEKRRAVIEEGEPLDISPWTPDFAGQNHTFTDGEMEALMTRRNMVDYLPPEKAREDLDVFFTLLRTTYGAYEYFGGDEVFEKLKAESIEILEDTTTPYGSTLIRLATALYLPLEGTVLDGHFTIGGSHLFSKLRTYYVPDIYISDPTGLSEDYVKPTIGPDGAITYGFFAMSKDGSDLPDTLGGYELSWTPCETVGPGHFCLRRANTRASQRCNPAICPPTRRKRRNSWRGLPPAAGSTPTRPC
;
A
#
# COMPACT_ATOMS: atom_id res chain seq x y z
N MET A 1 91.36 -5.01 -23.17
CA MET A 1 90.87 -5.19 -21.77
C MET A 1 90.53 -3.82 -21.22
N ASN A 2 89.34 -3.30 -21.46
CA ASN A 2 88.04 -3.62 -20.85
C ASN A 2 87.82 -3.01 -19.46
N ARG A 3 86.68 -2.34 -19.35
CA ARG A 3 86.01 -1.78 -18.17
C ARG A 3 86.49 -0.40 -17.73
N ARG A 4 85.76 0.63 -18.19
CA ARG A 4 85.06 1.63 -17.35
C ARG A 4 84.41 2.71 -18.24
N LEU A 5 83.44 2.31 -19.07
CA LEU A 5 82.59 3.23 -19.84
C LEU A 5 81.09 2.94 -19.66
N PHE A 6 80.72 2.20 -18.61
CA PHE A 6 79.35 1.75 -18.39
C PHE A 6 78.45 2.59 -17.46
N PRO A 7 78.88 3.62 -16.68
CA PRO A 7 77.94 4.34 -15.83
C PRO A 7 77.41 5.66 -16.42
N LEU A 8 77.93 6.12 -17.57
CA LEU A 8 77.56 7.44 -18.14
C LEU A 8 76.53 7.38 -19.27
N ALA A 9 76.27 6.20 -19.83
CA ALA A 9 75.22 6.00 -20.84
C ALA A 9 73.84 5.68 -20.23
N LEU A 10 73.78 5.27 -18.95
CA LEU A 10 72.52 4.94 -18.29
C LEU A 10 71.84 6.17 -17.66
N SER A 11 72.59 7.24 -17.38
CA SER A 11 72.08 8.49 -16.81
C SER A 11 71.53 9.47 -17.86
N LEU A 12 71.86 9.31 -19.15
CA LEU A 12 71.31 10.14 -20.23
C LEU A 12 69.99 9.61 -20.82
N ALA A 13 69.64 8.34 -20.57
CA ALA A 13 68.37 7.74 -21.02
C ALA A 13 67.18 7.98 -20.06
N LEU A 14 67.44 8.51 -18.86
CA LEU A 14 66.42 8.77 -17.83
C LEU A 14 65.86 10.22 -17.84
N LEU A 15 66.32 11.07 -18.76
CA LEU A 15 65.95 12.50 -18.82
C LEU A 15 65.11 12.91 -20.04
N ALA A 16 64.68 11.96 -20.87
CA ALA A 16 63.88 12.22 -22.08
C ALA A 16 62.45 11.64 -21.99
N GLY A 17 61.80 11.77 -20.83
CA GLY A 17 60.46 11.22 -20.58
C GLY A 17 59.58 12.07 -19.68
N CYS A 18 59.73 13.40 -19.68
CA CYS A 18 58.69 14.28 -19.15
C CYS A 18 57.75 14.66 -20.30
N ALA A 19 56.89 13.73 -20.70
CA ALA A 19 55.63 14.14 -21.32
C ALA A 19 54.80 14.81 -20.22
N PRO A 20 54.15 15.97 -20.47
CA PRO A 20 53.16 16.48 -19.54
C PRO A 20 52.12 15.39 -19.31
N ALA A 21 51.73 15.18 -18.04
CA ALA A 21 50.61 14.31 -17.72
C ALA A 21 49.43 14.71 -18.63
N PRO A 22 48.72 13.74 -19.24
CA PRO A 22 47.53 14.08 -20.01
C PRO A 22 46.63 14.94 -19.12
N GLU A 23 46.26 16.11 -19.62
CA GLU A 23 45.24 16.92 -18.98
C GLU A 23 44.07 16.01 -18.64
N PRO A 24 43.46 16.11 -17.45
CA PRO A 24 42.28 15.31 -17.15
C PRO A 24 41.28 15.59 -18.27
N THR A 25 41.02 14.56 -19.09
CA THR A 25 39.92 14.59 -20.04
C THR A 25 38.72 15.10 -19.26
N PRO A 26 38.05 16.19 -19.69
CA PRO A 26 36.85 16.62 -19.01
C PRO A 26 35.97 15.39 -18.87
N GLU A 27 35.62 15.03 -17.63
CA GLU A 27 34.63 13.99 -17.39
C GLU A 27 33.47 14.31 -18.34
N PRO A 28 32.99 13.34 -19.13
CA PRO A 28 31.85 13.59 -19.98
C PRO A 28 30.76 14.12 -19.05
N THR A 29 30.46 15.42 -19.17
CA THR A 29 29.28 15.97 -18.53
C THR A 29 28.16 15.09 -19.02
N PRO A 30 27.45 14.35 -18.14
CA PRO A 30 26.40 13.47 -18.59
C PRO A 30 25.49 14.33 -19.45
N THR A 31 25.43 14.05 -20.74
CA THR A 31 24.39 14.60 -21.60
C THR A 31 23.11 14.27 -20.85
N PRO A 32 22.32 15.27 -20.41
CA PRO A 32 21.06 14.97 -19.76
C PRO A 32 20.33 14.01 -20.67
N ALA A 33 20.13 12.76 -20.21
CA ALA A 33 19.29 11.81 -20.93
C ALA A 33 18.03 12.60 -21.24
N ALA A 34 17.68 12.73 -22.54
CA ALA A 34 16.69 13.68 -23.01
C ALA A 34 15.49 13.64 -22.05
N ALA A 35 15.41 14.64 -21.18
CA ALA A 35 14.50 14.58 -20.05
C ALA A 35 13.13 14.54 -20.70
N VAL A 36 12.44 13.40 -20.57
CA VAL A 36 11.08 13.30 -21.04
C VAL A 36 10.34 14.36 -20.25
N ASP A 37 9.90 15.43 -20.94
CA ASP A 37 9.15 16.49 -20.30
C ASP A 37 7.95 15.85 -19.62
N PHE A 38 7.98 15.85 -18.28
CA PHE A 38 7.01 15.16 -17.46
C PHE A 38 5.58 15.61 -17.81
N HIS A 39 5.40 16.88 -18.17
CA HIS A 39 4.09 17.40 -18.58
C HIS A 39 3.67 16.86 -19.95
N ALA A 40 4.56 16.87 -20.94
CA ALA A 40 4.28 16.28 -22.25
C ALA A 40 4.00 14.76 -22.17
N PHE A 41 4.71 14.04 -21.29
CA PHE A 41 4.44 12.63 -21.00
C PHE A 41 3.05 12.43 -20.39
N LEU A 42 2.70 13.21 -19.36
CA LEU A 42 1.39 13.14 -18.74
C LEU A 42 0.27 13.45 -19.73
N ASP A 43 0.44 14.47 -20.57
CA ASP A 43 -0.54 14.85 -21.59
C ASP A 43 -0.74 13.72 -22.61
N ALA A 44 0.35 13.12 -23.11
CA ALA A 44 0.27 11.99 -24.03
C ALA A 44 -0.39 10.75 -23.40
N VAL A 45 -0.07 10.43 -22.14
CA VAL A 45 -0.71 9.34 -21.39
C VAL A 45 -2.20 9.62 -21.17
N ASN A 46 -2.54 10.85 -20.80
CA ASN A 46 -3.94 11.26 -20.58
C ASN A 46 -4.74 11.24 -21.88
N GLU A 47 -4.17 11.69 -23.00
CA GLU A 47 -4.80 11.62 -24.31
C GLU A 47 -5.04 10.16 -24.73
N LYS A 48 -4.04 9.28 -24.58
CA LYS A 48 -4.19 7.85 -24.84
C LYS A 48 -5.27 7.22 -23.96
N ARG A 49 -5.31 7.55 -22.67
CA ARG A 49 -6.34 7.06 -21.74
C ARG A 49 -7.73 7.58 -22.11
N ARG A 50 -7.85 8.85 -22.52
CA ARG A 50 -9.10 9.45 -22.98
C ARG A 50 -9.62 8.75 -24.23
N ALA A 51 -8.76 8.47 -25.22
CA ALA A 51 -9.14 7.73 -26.41
C ALA A 51 -9.69 6.32 -26.08
N VAL A 52 -9.09 5.61 -25.12
CA VAL A 52 -9.61 4.30 -24.66
C VAL A 52 -10.99 4.42 -24.02
N ILE A 53 -11.27 5.52 -23.31
CA ILE A 53 -12.56 5.74 -22.63
C ILE A 53 -13.64 6.24 -23.59
N GLU A 54 -13.30 7.14 -24.51
CA GLU A 54 -14.24 7.81 -25.41
C GLU A 54 -14.52 7.02 -26.70
N GLU A 55 -13.53 6.29 -27.20
CA GLU A 55 -13.59 5.61 -28.51
C GLU A 55 -13.40 4.08 -28.40
N GLY A 56 -12.97 3.57 -27.24
CA GLY A 56 -12.78 2.14 -27.02
C GLY A 56 -14.08 1.40 -26.71
N GLU A 57 -14.14 0.13 -27.12
CA GLU A 57 -15.13 -0.80 -26.58
C GLU A 57 -14.99 -0.84 -25.04
N PRO A 58 -16.09 -0.74 -24.28
CA PRO A 58 -16.05 -0.85 -22.83
C PRO A 58 -15.33 -2.14 -22.42
N LEU A 59 -14.39 -2.03 -21.47
CA LEU A 59 -13.74 -3.19 -20.90
C LEU A 59 -14.83 -4.09 -20.29
N ASP A 60 -14.89 -5.33 -20.75
CA ASP A 60 -15.72 -6.34 -20.12
C ASP A 60 -15.11 -6.70 -18.76
N ILE A 61 -15.64 -6.05 -17.72
CA ILE A 61 -15.26 -6.31 -16.34
C ILE A 61 -16.13 -7.37 -15.67
N SER A 62 -17.12 -7.95 -16.38
CA SER A 62 -18.01 -8.96 -15.82
C SER A 62 -17.29 -10.18 -15.22
N PRO A 63 -16.10 -10.62 -15.69
CA PRO A 63 -15.34 -11.68 -15.02
C PRO A 63 -14.86 -11.32 -13.61
N TRP A 64 -14.74 -10.03 -13.28
CA TRP A 64 -14.28 -9.51 -11.99
C TRP A 64 -15.37 -8.78 -11.19
N THR A 65 -16.56 -8.61 -11.77
CA THR A 65 -17.73 -8.05 -11.07
C THR A 65 -18.89 -9.04 -11.14
N PRO A 66 -18.83 -10.17 -10.39
CA PRO A 66 -19.95 -11.09 -10.32
C PRO A 66 -21.22 -10.35 -9.86
N ASP A 67 -22.37 -10.72 -10.43
CA ASP A 67 -23.65 -10.15 -10.02
C ASP A 67 -24.13 -10.82 -8.73
N PHE A 68 -24.02 -10.08 -7.64
CA PHE A 68 -24.47 -10.51 -6.31
C PHE A 68 -25.90 -10.08 -6.00
N ALA A 69 -26.72 -9.70 -7.00
CA ALA A 69 -28.10 -9.22 -6.78
C ALA A 69 -28.95 -10.17 -5.91
N GLY A 70 -28.75 -11.49 -6.04
CA GLY A 70 -29.43 -12.50 -5.21
C GLY A 70 -29.02 -12.52 -3.73
N GLN A 71 -27.90 -11.88 -3.39
CA GLN A 71 -27.32 -11.83 -2.03
C GLN A 71 -27.61 -10.50 -1.32
N ASN A 72 -28.11 -9.49 -2.04
CA ASN A 72 -28.40 -8.15 -1.50
C ASN A 72 -29.49 -8.11 -0.42
N HIS A 73 -30.23 -9.22 -0.21
CA HIS A 73 -31.31 -9.32 0.77
C HIS A 73 -31.07 -10.42 1.82
N THR A 74 -29.83 -10.89 1.99
CA THR A 74 -29.49 -11.88 3.01
C THR A 74 -29.73 -11.35 4.44
N PHE A 75 -29.53 -10.04 4.66
CA PHE A 75 -29.87 -9.37 5.90
C PHE A 75 -31.00 -8.38 5.68
N THR A 76 -31.92 -8.31 6.64
CA THR A 76 -32.92 -7.24 6.71
C THR A 76 -32.26 -5.91 7.09
N ASP A 77 -32.92 -4.79 6.81
CA ASP A 77 -32.43 -3.45 7.17
C ASP A 77 -32.12 -3.34 8.68
N GLY A 78 -32.97 -3.95 9.53
CA GLY A 78 -32.77 -3.94 10.98
C GLY A 78 -31.59 -4.79 11.44
N GLU A 79 -31.33 -5.93 10.79
CA GLU A 79 -30.13 -6.75 11.07
C GLU A 79 -28.86 -6.04 10.61
N MET A 80 -28.89 -5.38 9.45
CA MET A 80 -27.76 -4.59 8.96
C MET A 80 -27.47 -3.41 9.89
N GLU A 81 -28.50 -2.68 10.34
CA GLU A 81 -28.34 -1.61 11.35
C GLU A 81 -27.74 -2.17 12.64
N ALA A 82 -28.19 -3.34 13.08
CA ALA A 82 -27.65 -4.01 14.26
C ALA A 82 -26.18 -4.43 14.09
N LEU A 83 -25.73 -4.85 12.90
CA LEU A 83 -24.33 -5.20 12.63
C LEU A 83 -23.43 -3.96 12.57
N MET A 84 -23.93 -2.86 12.00
CA MET A 84 -23.18 -1.61 11.86
C MET A 84 -23.13 -0.78 13.15
N THR A 85 -24.00 -1.08 14.12
CA THR A 85 -24.03 -0.39 15.41
C THR A 85 -22.89 -0.88 16.31
N ARG A 86 -21.94 0.01 16.60
CA ARG A 86 -20.84 -0.27 17.54
C ARG A 86 -21.38 -0.61 18.92
N ARG A 87 -21.04 -1.79 19.43
CA ARG A 87 -21.33 -2.22 20.81
C ARG A 87 -20.05 -2.23 21.65
N ASN A 88 -20.22 -2.10 22.96
CA ASN A 88 -19.13 -2.36 23.89
C ASN A 88 -18.88 -3.87 23.95
N MET A 89 -17.63 -4.25 24.27
CA MET A 89 -17.33 -5.64 24.57
C MET A 89 -18.14 -6.10 25.79
N VAL A 90 -18.63 -7.33 25.71
CA VAL A 90 -19.27 -8.02 26.82
C VAL A 90 -18.22 -8.79 27.62
N ASP A 91 -18.40 -8.89 28.93
CA ASP A 91 -17.50 -9.65 29.81
C ASP A 91 -17.65 -11.17 29.63
N TYR A 92 -18.80 -11.61 29.13
CA TYR A 92 -19.11 -13.02 28.88
C TYR A 92 -19.87 -13.19 27.57
N LEU A 93 -19.43 -14.15 26.76
CA LEU A 93 -20.09 -14.58 25.52
C LEU A 93 -20.56 -16.04 25.70
N PRO A 94 -21.88 -16.29 25.68
CA PRO A 94 -22.42 -17.65 25.69
C PRO A 94 -21.94 -18.45 24.47
N PRO A 95 -21.65 -19.76 24.61
CA PRO A 95 -21.22 -20.61 23.48
C PRO A 95 -22.18 -20.59 22.29
N GLU A 96 -23.49 -20.56 22.54
CA GLU A 96 -24.53 -20.53 21.52
C GLU A 96 -24.47 -19.23 20.72
N LYS A 97 -24.19 -18.11 21.39
CA LYS A 97 -24.00 -16.81 20.74
C LYS A 97 -22.70 -16.75 19.96
N ALA A 98 -21.63 -17.36 20.45
CA ALA A 98 -20.39 -17.48 19.68
C ALA A 98 -20.58 -18.28 18.39
N ARG A 99 -21.39 -19.34 18.43
CA ARG A 99 -21.72 -20.15 17.25
C ARG A 99 -22.54 -19.35 16.22
N GLU A 100 -23.50 -18.55 16.69
CA GLU A 100 -24.30 -17.63 15.86
C GLU A 100 -23.41 -16.55 15.22
N ASP A 101 -22.52 -15.91 15.99
CA ASP A 101 -21.59 -14.89 15.49
C ASP A 101 -20.66 -15.46 14.41
N LEU A 102 -20.22 -16.71 14.54
CA LEU A 102 -19.43 -17.41 13.52
C LEU A 102 -20.24 -17.60 12.23
N ASP A 103 -21.50 -18.04 12.32
CA ASP A 103 -22.36 -18.20 11.13
C ASP A 103 -22.60 -16.86 10.43
N VAL A 104 -22.86 -15.81 11.20
CA VAL A 104 -23.05 -14.45 10.68
C VAL A 104 -21.78 -13.96 9.99
N PHE A 105 -20.61 -14.21 10.56
CA PHE A 105 -19.32 -13.87 9.96
C PHE A 105 -19.12 -14.51 8.58
N PHE A 106 -19.32 -15.83 8.46
CA PHE A 106 -19.17 -16.51 7.16
C PHE A 106 -20.24 -16.08 6.15
N THR A 107 -21.44 -15.75 6.62
CA THR A 107 -22.49 -15.15 5.78
C THR A 107 -22.07 -13.78 5.26
N LEU A 108 -21.45 -12.94 6.10
CA LEU A 108 -20.91 -11.65 5.69
C LEU A 108 -19.77 -11.79 4.69
N LEU A 109 -18.86 -12.76 4.89
CA LEU A 109 -17.82 -13.05 3.91
C LEU A 109 -18.42 -13.38 2.55
N ARG A 110 -19.37 -14.31 2.51
CA ARG A 110 -20.04 -14.73 1.28
C ARG A 110 -20.72 -13.58 0.55
N THR A 111 -21.35 -12.66 1.29
CA THR A 111 -22.27 -11.66 0.73
C THR A 111 -21.67 -10.26 0.53
N THR A 112 -20.61 -9.92 1.26
CA THR A 112 -20.06 -8.55 1.29
C THR A 112 -18.57 -8.48 1.01
N TYR A 113 -17.83 -9.58 1.14
CA TYR A 113 -16.39 -9.56 0.91
C TYR A 113 -16.08 -9.69 -0.58
N GLY A 114 -15.68 -8.59 -1.21
CA GLY A 114 -15.47 -8.54 -2.66
C GLY A 114 -14.43 -9.51 -3.22
N ALA A 115 -13.52 -10.03 -2.38
CA ALA A 115 -12.52 -11.02 -2.77
C ALA A 115 -12.94 -12.47 -2.46
N TYR A 116 -14.19 -12.71 -2.06
CA TYR A 116 -14.69 -14.04 -1.70
C TYR A 116 -14.50 -15.08 -2.81
N GLU A 117 -15.01 -14.79 -4.02
CA GLU A 117 -14.85 -15.66 -5.20
C GLU A 117 -13.38 -15.77 -5.64
N TYR A 118 -12.59 -14.70 -5.47
CA TYR A 118 -11.17 -14.70 -5.79
C TYR A 118 -10.37 -15.73 -4.96
N PHE A 119 -10.75 -15.92 -3.69
CA PHE A 119 -10.15 -16.91 -2.79
C PHE A 119 -10.83 -18.29 -2.85
N GLY A 120 -11.66 -18.56 -3.87
CA GLY A 120 -12.25 -19.87 -4.13
C GLY A 120 -13.70 -20.08 -3.68
N GLY A 121 -14.37 -19.01 -3.23
CA GLY A 121 -15.82 -19.00 -3.01
C GLY A 121 -16.33 -20.08 -2.04
N ASP A 122 -17.56 -20.56 -2.27
CA ASP A 122 -18.22 -21.56 -1.41
C ASP A 122 -17.36 -22.83 -1.21
N GLU A 123 -16.62 -23.29 -2.23
CA GLU A 123 -15.81 -24.53 -2.14
C GLU A 123 -14.72 -24.44 -1.07
N VAL A 124 -14.10 -23.27 -0.94
CA VAL A 124 -13.05 -23.02 0.05
C VAL A 124 -13.66 -22.61 1.38
N PHE A 125 -14.54 -21.61 1.39
CA PHE A 125 -15.02 -21.03 2.64
C PHE A 125 -15.96 -21.94 3.43
N GLU A 126 -16.69 -22.88 2.81
CA GLU A 126 -17.47 -23.88 3.57
C GLU A 126 -16.56 -24.87 4.32
N LYS A 127 -15.38 -25.21 3.76
CA LYS A 127 -14.37 -26.03 4.46
C LYS A 127 -13.79 -25.25 5.65
N LEU A 128 -13.40 -24.00 5.41
CA LEU A 128 -12.91 -23.12 6.48
C LEU A 128 -13.94 -22.92 7.59
N LYS A 129 -15.21 -22.79 7.23
CA LYS A 129 -16.32 -22.68 8.19
C LYS A 129 -16.43 -23.94 9.05
N ALA A 130 -16.36 -25.12 8.44
CA ALA A 130 -16.39 -26.38 9.19
C ALA A 130 -15.21 -26.48 10.17
N GLU A 131 -14.00 -26.14 9.73
CA GLU A 131 -12.81 -26.09 10.60
C GLU A 131 -12.96 -25.07 11.75
N SER A 132 -13.50 -23.88 11.46
CA SER A 132 -13.79 -22.87 12.48
C SER A 132 -14.78 -23.40 13.54
N ILE A 133 -15.80 -24.16 13.13
CA ILE A 133 -16.77 -24.76 14.05
C ILE A 133 -16.09 -25.79 14.94
N GLU A 134 -15.26 -26.66 14.38
CA GLU A 134 -14.51 -27.67 15.16
C GLU A 134 -13.64 -27.00 16.23
N ILE A 135 -12.92 -25.93 15.89
CA ILE A 135 -12.10 -25.17 16.85
C ILE A 135 -12.96 -24.49 17.92
N LEU A 136 -14.10 -23.92 17.53
CA LEU A 136 -15.01 -23.24 18.45
C LEU A 136 -15.68 -24.20 19.43
N GLU A 137 -15.94 -25.45 19.00
CA GLU A 137 -16.62 -26.47 19.81
C GLU A 137 -15.64 -27.35 20.61
N ASP A 138 -14.34 -27.35 20.27
CA ASP A 138 -13.32 -28.09 21.00
C ASP A 138 -13.16 -27.59 22.45
N THR A 139 -13.66 -28.38 23.40
CA THR A 139 -13.54 -28.14 24.85
C THR A 139 -12.30 -28.77 25.47
N THR A 140 -11.52 -29.53 24.70
CA THR A 140 -10.34 -30.25 25.19
C THR A 140 -9.10 -29.36 25.20
N THR A 141 -9.00 -28.42 24.26
CA THR A 141 -7.91 -27.46 24.19
C THR A 141 -8.22 -26.21 25.03
N PRO A 142 -7.32 -25.80 25.95
CA PRO A 142 -7.55 -24.65 26.82
C PRO A 142 -7.25 -23.33 26.10
N TYR A 143 -8.13 -22.95 25.17
CA TYR A 143 -8.05 -21.68 24.44
C TYR A 143 -8.45 -20.44 25.29
N GLY A 144 -8.87 -20.62 26.55
CA GLY A 144 -9.28 -19.52 27.43
C GLY A 144 -10.79 -19.25 27.38
N SER A 145 -11.19 -17.97 27.43
CA SER A 145 -12.60 -17.58 27.41
C SER A 145 -13.27 -17.87 26.06
N THR A 146 -14.61 -17.93 26.02
CA THR A 146 -15.37 -18.12 24.77
C THR A 146 -15.02 -17.07 23.71
N LEU A 147 -14.73 -15.83 24.13
CA LEU A 147 -14.30 -14.77 23.22
C LEU A 147 -12.96 -15.07 22.56
N ILE A 148 -11.99 -15.58 23.33
CA ILE A 148 -10.69 -15.97 22.78
C ILE A 148 -10.86 -17.18 21.84
N ARG A 149 -11.69 -18.15 22.23
CA ARG A 149 -12.04 -19.30 21.37
C ARG A 149 -12.64 -18.86 20.04
N LEU A 150 -13.60 -17.94 20.05
CA LEU A 150 -14.18 -17.40 18.83
C LEU A 150 -13.14 -16.67 17.97
N ALA A 151 -12.32 -15.81 18.56
CA ALA A 151 -11.26 -15.12 17.81
C ALA A 151 -10.27 -16.11 17.17
N THR A 152 -9.88 -17.16 17.89
CA THR A 152 -9.01 -18.23 17.39
C THR A 152 -9.67 -19.03 16.27
N ALA A 153 -10.94 -19.40 16.44
CA ALA A 153 -11.72 -20.13 15.45
C ALA A 153 -11.92 -19.34 14.15
N LEU A 154 -12.01 -18.01 14.23
CA LEU A 154 -12.07 -17.13 13.06
C LEU A 154 -10.69 -16.89 12.44
N TYR A 155 -9.62 -16.86 13.23
CA TYR A 155 -8.28 -16.54 12.75
C TYR A 155 -7.59 -17.74 12.08
N LEU A 156 -7.48 -18.88 12.77
CA LEU A 156 -6.62 -19.99 12.35
C LEU A 156 -7.00 -20.58 10.98
N PRO A 157 -8.29 -20.88 10.68
CA PRO A 157 -8.63 -21.46 9.38
C PRO A 157 -8.45 -20.47 8.21
N LEU A 158 -8.62 -19.17 8.47
CA LEU A 158 -8.48 -18.14 7.43
C LEU A 158 -7.01 -17.76 7.16
N GLU A 159 -6.12 -17.98 8.13
CA GLU A 159 -4.69 -17.74 7.99
C GLU A 159 -4.11 -18.58 6.84
N GLY A 160 -3.32 -17.93 5.97
CA GLY A 160 -2.73 -18.57 4.79
C GLY A 160 -3.67 -18.72 3.59
N THR A 161 -4.99 -18.64 3.78
CA THR A 161 -5.96 -18.65 2.67
C THR A 161 -6.33 -17.23 2.24
N VAL A 162 -6.69 -16.36 3.20
CA VAL A 162 -7.10 -14.98 2.90
C VAL A 162 -5.88 -14.07 2.94
N LEU A 163 -5.26 -13.87 1.76
CA LEU A 163 -4.07 -13.04 1.58
C LEU A 163 -4.43 -11.56 1.34
N ASP A 164 -5.23 -10.96 2.22
CA ASP A 164 -5.61 -9.55 2.13
C ASP A 164 -4.95 -8.69 3.21
N GLY A 165 -4.16 -7.72 2.71
CA GLY A 165 -3.64 -6.52 3.36
C GLY A 165 -4.43 -5.95 4.53
N HIS A 166 -5.72 -5.78 4.25
CA HIS A 166 -6.65 -4.99 5.04
C HIS A 166 -7.51 -5.85 5.95
N PHE A 167 -7.50 -7.18 5.75
CA PHE A 167 -8.32 -8.10 6.53
C PHE A 167 -7.70 -8.32 7.91
N THR A 168 -8.49 -8.04 8.94
CA THR A 168 -8.05 -8.19 10.33
C THR A 168 -9.12 -8.85 11.18
N ILE A 169 -8.69 -9.74 12.08
CA ILE A 169 -9.53 -10.40 13.08
C ILE A 169 -8.96 -10.06 14.45
N GLY A 170 -9.77 -9.45 15.32
CA GLY A 170 -9.31 -9.03 16.65
C GLY A 170 -8.13 -8.04 16.64
N GLY A 171 -7.92 -7.31 15.53
CA GLY A 171 -6.77 -6.42 15.33
C GLY A 171 -5.50 -7.10 14.79
N SER A 172 -5.52 -8.42 14.62
CA SER A 172 -4.43 -9.19 14.01
C SER A 172 -4.66 -9.35 12.51
N HIS A 173 -3.61 -9.17 11.71
CA HIS A 173 -3.64 -9.45 10.27
C HIS A 173 -3.45 -10.93 10.02
N LEU A 174 -4.09 -11.47 8.99
CA LEU A 174 -3.99 -12.90 8.60
C LEU A 174 -2.69 -13.25 7.86
N PHE A 175 -1.87 -12.25 7.55
CA PHE A 175 -0.60 -12.43 6.86
C PHE A 175 0.42 -11.43 7.43
N SER A 176 1.70 -11.77 7.33
CA SER A 176 2.78 -10.89 7.77
C SER A 176 2.82 -9.63 6.88
N LYS A 177 2.72 -8.45 7.49
CA LYS A 177 2.88 -7.18 6.75
C LYS A 177 4.27 -7.09 6.14
N LEU A 178 4.31 -7.02 4.82
CA LEU A 178 5.49 -6.59 4.09
C LEU A 178 5.59 -5.07 4.13
N ARG A 179 6.81 -4.56 4.29
CA ARG A 179 7.14 -3.15 4.22
C ARG A 179 7.85 -2.89 2.90
N THR A 180 7.61 -1.71 2.34
CA THR A 180 8.36 -1.26 1.18
C THR A 180 9.73 -0.77 1.63
N TYR A 181 10.77 -1.22 0.93
CA TYR A 181 12.13 -0.74 1.03
C TYR A 181 12.54 -0.13 -0.31
N TYR A 182 13.47 0.81 -0.26
CA TYR A 182 14.07 1.41 -1.43
C TYR A 182 15.57 1.64 -1.19
N VAL A 183 16.33 1.76 -2.26
CA VAL A 183 17.74 2.16 -2.17
C VAL A 183 17.84 3.66 -2.50
N PRO A 184 18.25 4.51 -1.55
CA PRO A 184 18.39 5.94 -1.79
C PRO A 184 19.53 6.22 -2.77
N ASP A 185 19.43 7.35 -3.47
CA ASP A 185 20.48 7.93 -4.31
C ASP A 185 20.99 7.08 -5.49
N ILE A 186 20.33 5.96 -5.81
CA ILE A 186 20.58 5.17 -7.01
C ILE A 186 19.47 5.42 -8.04
N TYR A 187 19.85 6.00 -9.18
CA TYR A 187 18.96 6.28 -10.30
C TYR A 187 19.50 5.63 -11.57
N ILE A 188 18.72 4.70 -12.12
CA ILE A 188 19.09 3.85 -13.24
C ILE A 188 18.42 4.41 -14.49
N SER A 189 19.20 4.65 -15.55
CA SER A 189 18.71 5.15 -16.83
C SER A 189 18.23 4.04 -17.76
N ASP A 190 18.88 2.87 -17.72
CA ASP A 190 18.51 1.68 -18.50
C ASP A 190 18.40 0.46 -17.55
N PRO A 191 17.19 -0.08 -17.33
CA PRO A 191 16.98 -1.23 -16.45
C PRO A 191 17.33 -2.57 -17.12
N THR A 192 17.78 -2.58 -18.38
CA THR A 192 18.06 -3.81 -19.14
C THR A 192 19.05 -4.72 -18.40
N GLY A 193 18.66 -5.98 -18.17
CA GLY A 193 19.48 -6.97 -17.48
C GLY A 193 19.36 -6.97 -15.95
N LEU A 194 18.56 -6.05 -15.38
CA LEU A 194 18.19 -6.07 -13.97
C LEU A 194 16.85 -6.79 -13.77
N SER A 195 16.65 -7.38 -12.59
CA SER A 195 15.38 -8.06 -12.29
C SER A 195 14.25 -7.05 -12.11
N GLU A 196 13.14 -7.29 -12.81
CA GLU A 196 11.90 -6.51 -12.72
C GLU A 196 11.26 -6.57 -11.32
N ASP A 197 11.63 -7.56 -10.51
CA ASP A 197 11.15 -7.69 -9.13
C ASP A 197 11.58 -6.48 -8.28
N TYR A 198 12.80 -6.00 -8.50
CA TYR A 198 13.44 -4.95 -7.71
C TYR A 198 13.44 -3.59 -8.38
N VAL A 199 13.27 -3.51 -9.70
CA VAL A 199 13.43 -2.25 -10.44
C VAL A 199 12.06 -1.64 -10.74
N LYS A 200 11.79 -0.45 -10.20
CA LYS A 200 10.53 0.29 -10.44
C LYS A 200 10.82 1.70 -10.98
N PRO A 201 9.96 2.23 -11.88
CA PRO A 201 10.07 3.63 -12.30
C PRO A 201 9.97 4.60 -11.12
N THR A 202 10.77 5.66 -11.13
CA THR A 202 10.82 6.71 -10.12
C THR A 202 11.16 8.06 -10.75
N ILE A 203 11.24 9.11 -9.94
CA ILE A 203 11.62 10.46 -10.35
C ILE A 203 13.03 10.75 -9.83
N GLY A 204 13.94 11.08 -10.75
CA GLY A 204 15.31 11.48 -10.46
C GLY A 204 15.42 12.85 -9.79
N PRO A 205 16.61 13.20 -9.28
CA PRO A 205 16.83 14.49 -8.60
C PRO A 205 16.68 15.70 -9.53
N ASP A 206 16.80 15.48 -10.85
CA ASP A 206 16.59 16.46 -11.92
C ASP A 206 15.13 16.49 -12.43
N GLY A 207 14.25 15.67 -11.87
CA GLY A 207 12.85 15.55 -12.29
C GLY A 207 12.63 14.64 -13.50
N ALA A 208 13.66 13.97 -14.02
CA ALA A 208 13.52 13.00 -15.09
C ALA A 208 12.86 11.71 -14.58
N ILE A 209 12.12 11.02 -15.45
CA ILE A 209 11.65 9.66 -15.17
C ILE A 209 12.87 8.73 -15.29
N THR A 210 13.21 8.05 -14.20
CA THR A 210 14.31 7.08 -14.12
C THR A 210 13.77 5.78 -13.52
N TYR A 211 14.66 4.84 -13.23
CA TYR A 211 14.36 3.67 -12.42
C TYR A 211 15.13 3.72 -11.10
N GLY A 212 14.61 3.06 -10.08
CA GLY A 212 15.28 2.86 -8.79
C GLY A 212 15.00 1.46 -8.25
N PHE A 213 15.74 1.08 -7.22
CA PHE A 213 15.51 -0.20 -6.54
C PHE A 213 14.46 -0.06 -5.45
N PHE A 214 13.39 -0.85 -5.57
CA PHE A 214 12.28 -0.94 -4.63
C PHE A 214 11.89 -2.40 -4.43
N ALA A 215 11.64 -2.81 -3.20
CA ALA A 215 11.23 -4.17 -2.88
C ALA A 215 10.26 -4.18 -1.70
N MET A 216 9.47 -5.25 -1.60
CA MET A 216 8.67 -5.52 -0.42
C MET A 216 9.33 -6.64 0.37
N SER A 217 9.53 -6.41 1.67
CA SER A 217 10.16 -7.37 2.56
C SER A 217 9.57 -7.28 3.97
N LYS A 218 9.64 -8.37 4.74
CA LYS A 218 9.16 -8.41 6.12
C LYS A 218 9.99 -7.49 7.03
N ASP A 219 11.30 -7.56 6.93
CA ASP A 219 12.26 -6.84 7.79
C ASP A 219 13.53 -6.37 7.07
N GLY A 220 13.65 -6.65 5.77
CA GLY A 220 14.78 -6.31 4.91
C GLY A 220 15.85 -7.41 4.83
N SER A 221 15.76 -8.48 5.62
CA SER A 221 16.82 -9.49 5.72
C SER A 221 16.94 -10.42 4.52
N ASP A 222 15.89 -10.53 3.71
CA ASP A 222 15.82 -11.29 2.47
C ASP A 222 16.23 -10.48 1.23
N LEU A 223 16.51 -9.18 1.40
CA LEU A 223 16.87 -8.31 0.28
C LEU A 223 18.35 -8.48 -0.10
N PRO A 224 18.69 -8.49 -1.40
CA PRO A 224 20.05 -8.70 -1.84
C PRO A 224 20.92 -7.47 -1.56
N ASP A 225 22.14 -7.69 -1.04
CA ASP A 225 23.12 -6.62 -0.84
C ASP A 225 23.75 -6.14 -2.17
N THR A 226 23.62 -6.93 -3.24
CA THR A 226 24.11 -6.56 -4.58
C THR A 226 23.16 -7.03 -5.67
N LEU A 227 22.99 -6.22 -6.72
CA LEU A 227 22.21 -6.60 -7.91
C LEU A 227 22.79 -5.90 -9.14
N GLY A 228 23.10 -6.65 -10.19
CA GLY A 228 23.54 -6.09 -11.47
C GLY A 228 24.77 -5.18 -11.38
N GLY A 229 25.68 -5.45 -10.44
CA GLY A 229 26.89 -4.64 -10.21
C GLY A 229 26.71 -3.45 -9.27
N TYR A 230 25.51 -3.20 -8.74
CA TYR A 230 25.24 -2.20 -7.72
C TYR A 230 25.37 -2.79 -6.32
N GLU A 231 25.97 -2.05 -5.39
CA GLU A 231 25.83 -2.28 -3.95
C GLU A 231 24.53 -1.63 -3.45
N LEU A 232 23.70 -2.38 -2.74
CA LEU A 232 22.35 -2.00 -2.37
C LEU A 232 22.25 -1.76 -0.87
N SER A 233 22.02 -0.50 -0.48
CA SER A 233 21.73 -0.13 0.90
C SER A 233 20.23 0.11 1.08
N TRP A 234 19.51 -0.95 1.42
CA TRP A 234 18.06 -0.90 1.56
C TRP A 234 17.62 -0.06 2.76
N THR A 235 16.75 0.90 2.51
CA THR A 235 16.15 1.77 3.52
C THR A 235 14.64 1.52 3.56
N PRO A 236 14.04 1.28 4.75
CA PRO A 236 12.59 1.14 4.86
C PRO A 236 11.90 2.46 4.50
N CYS A 237 10.86 2.39 3.68
CA CYS A 237 9.98 3.52 3.46
C CYS A 237 9.26 3.86 4.77
N GLU A 238 9.41 5.08 5.25
CA GLU A 238 8.65 5.54 6.40
C GLU A 238 7.16 5.60 6.05
N THR A 239 6.33 5.13 6.96
CA THR A 239 4.89 5.33 6.85
C THR A 239 4.61 6.79 7.10
N VAL A 240 4.30 7.52 6.03
CA VAL A 240 3.69 8.85 6.15
C VAL A 240 2.36 8.63 6.89
N GLY A 241 2.29 9.10 8.13
CA GLY A 241 1.06 9.02 8.93
C GLY A 241 -0.12 9.70 8.23
N PRO A 242 -1.35 9.63 8.78
CA PRO A 242 -2.50 10.34 8.21
C PRO A 242 -2.28 11.86 8.33
N GLY A 243 -1.58 12.43 7.35
CA GLY A 243 -1.06 13.79 7.40
C GLY A 243 -0.32 14.16 6.11
N HIS A 244 -1.03 14.89 5.24
CA HIS A 244 -0.47 15.80 4.24
C HIS A 244 0.61 15.25 3.29
N PHE A 245 0.17 14.70 2.16
CA PHE A 245 0.91 14.87 0.90
C PHE A 245 0.91 16.37 0.56
N CYS A 246 1.87 17.11 1.09
CA CYS A 246 2.21 18.44 0.59
C CYS A 246 3.37 18.24 -0.39
N LEU A 247 3.10 18.29 -1.69
CA LEU A 247 4.12 18.64 -2.67
C LEU A 247 4.71 19.98 -2.21
N ARG A 248 5.93 19.93 -1.67
CA ARG A 248 6.68 21.11 -1.24
C ARG A 248 6.99 21.93 -2.50
N ARG A 249 6.06 22.80 -2.88
CA ARG A 249 6.37 23.89 -3.82
C ARG A 249 7.53 24.67 -3.21
N ALA A 250 8.61 24.79 -3.98
CA ALA A 250 9.78 25.56 -3.61
C ALA A 250 9.36 26.93 -3.05
N ASN A 251 10.03 27.33 -1.96
CA ASN A 251 9.92 28.64 -1.33
C ASN A 251 10.03 29.75 -2.38
N THR A 252 8.89 30.28 -2.84
CA THR A 252 8.81 31.63 -3.39
C THR A 252 7.91 32.41 -2.46
N ARG A 253 8.53 33.26 -1.64
CA ARG A 253 7.82 34.27 -0.86
C ARG A 253 7.15 35.23 -1.84
N ALA A 254 5.87 35.03 -2.10
CA ALA A 254 4.99 36.07 -2.59
C ALA A 254 3.64 35.91 -1.87
N SER A 255 3.31 36.88 -1.03
CA SER A 255 2.00 37.01 -0.43
C SER A 255 0.94 37.10 -1.53
N GLN A 256 0.09 36.11 -1.66
CA GLN A 256 -1.14 36.25 -2.45
C GLN A 256 -2.32 35.79 -1.62
N ARG A 257 -3.07 36.78 -1.15
CA ARG A 257 -4.47 36.61 -0.77
C ARG A 257 -5.19 36.01 -1.99
N CYS A 258 -5.73 34.81 -1.86
CA CYS A 258 -6.48 34.18 -2.93
C CYS A 258 -7.65 35.06 -3.36
N ASN A 259 -7.76 35.27 -4.67
CA ASN A 259 -8.86 35.97 -5.32
C ASN A 259 -10.14 35.10 -5.24
N PRO A 260 -11.25 35.58 -4.62
CA PRO A 260 -12.45 34.79 -4.39
C PRO A 260 -13.24 34.42 -5.67
N ALA A 261 -12.82 34.88 -6.85
CA ALA A 261 -13.47 34.54 -8.12
C ALA A 261 -13.06 33.17 -8.72
N ILE A 262 -11.99 32.53 -8.22
CA ILE A 262 -11.46 31.27 -8.78
C ILE A 262 -11.79 30.06 -7.88
N CYS A 263 -12.14 30.28 -6.61
CA CYS A 263 -12.62 29.23 -5.71
C CYS A 263 -14.10 29.45 -5.39
N PRO A 264 -15.03 28.67 -5.97
CA PRO A 264 -16.40 28.65 -5.45
C PRO A 264 -16.36 28.16 -3.98
N PRO A 265 -17.16 28.73 -3.07
CA PRO A 265 -17.08 28.40 -1.65
C PRO A 265 -17.42 26.92 -1.45
N THR A 266 -16.42 26.15 -1.05
CA THR A 266 -16.64 24.80 -0.52
C THR A 266 -17.54 24.92 0.69
N ARG A 267 -18.75 24.35 0.57
CA ARG A 267 -19.71 24.24 1.67
C ARG A 267 -19.05 23.41 2.76
N ARG A 268 -18.39 24.07 3.74
CA ARG A 268 -17.97 23.41 4.99
C ARG A 268 -19.21 22.74 5.56
N LYS A 269 -19.28 21.41 5.51
CA LYS A 269 -20.21 20.63 6.34
C LYS A 269 -19.85 20.98 7.79
N ARG A 270 -20.59 21.91 8.39
CA ARG A 270 -20.64 22.05 9.84
C ARG A 270 -21.02 20.69 10.39
N ARG A 271 -20.20 20.14 11.28
CA ARG A 271 -20.62 19.10 12.21
C ARG A 271 -21.86 19.64 12.92
N ASN A 272 -23.03 19.14 12.58
CA ASN A 272 -24.22 19.37 13.37
C ASN A 272 -24.07 18.52 14.64
N SER A 273 -23.68 19.18 15.72
CA SER A 273 -23.96 18.72 17.07
C SER A 273 -25.48 18.70 17.23
N TRP A 274 -26.08 17.52 17.28
CA TRP A 274 -27.48 17.39 17.68
C TRP A 274 -27.59 17.66 19.18
N ARG A 275 -27.75 18.94 19.54
CA ARG A 275 -28.48 19.35 20.75
C ARG A 275 -29.96 19.29 20.42
N GLY A 276 -30.73 18.78 21.38
CA GLY A 276 -32.15 18.43 21.24
C GLY A 276 -33.04 19.52 20.66
N LEU A 277 -34.07 19.05 19.95
CA LEU A 277 -35.25 19.85 19.63
C LEU A 277 -36.27 19.75 20.78
N PRO A 278 -37.05 20.81 21.02
CA PRO A 278 -37.98 20.92 22.15
C PRO A 278 -39.23 20.06 21.93
N PRO A 279 -39.94 19.68 22.99
CA PRO A 279 -41.21 18.97 22.85
C PRO A 279 -42.27 19.87 22.19
N ALA A 280 -43.07 19.27 21.30
CA ALA A 280 -44.23 19.91 20.70
C ALA A 280 -45.25 20.30 21.78
N ALA A 281 -45.80 21.50 21.65
CA ALA A 281 -46.86 22.01 22.49
C ALA A 281 -48.11 21.13 22.41
N GLY A 282 -48.58 20.62 23.54
CA GLY A 282 -49.87 19.93 23.61
C GLY A 282 -49.97 18.75 24.58
N SER A 283 -49.45 18.88 25.81
CA SER A 283 -49.92 18.04 26.93
C SER A 283 -49.56 18.69 28.26
N THR A 284 -50.58 19.16 28.96
CA THR A 284 -50.51 19.54 30.38
C THR A 284 -50.18 18.31 31.23
N PRO A 285 -49.13 18.34 32.07
CA PRO A 285 -48.90 17.27 33.03
C PRO A 285 -49.70 17.52 34.31
N THR A 286 -50.74 16.73 34.52
CA THR A 286 -51.27 16.45 35.86
C THR A 286 -50.21 15.67 36.64
N ARG A 287 -49.64 16.28 37.69
CA ARG A 287 -49.06 15.53 38.81
C ARG A 287 -50.22 14.91 39.61
N PRO A 288 -50.05 13.70 40.14
CA PRO A 288 -49.74 13.64 41.58
C PRO A 288 -48.82 12.49 42.00
N CYS A 289 -48.15 12.77 43.15
CA CYS A 289 -47.57 11.88 44.16
C CYS A 289 -46.55 10.82 43.74
#